data_AF-A0A1Y3MMA6-F1
#
_entry.id   AF-A0A1Y3MMA6-F1
#
_cell.length_a   1.000
_cell.length_b   1.000
_cell.length_c   1.000
_cell.angle_alpha   90.00
_cell.angle_beta   90.00
_cell.angle_gamma   90.00
#
_symmetry.space_group_name_H-M   'P 1'
#
loop_
_entity.id
_entity.type
_entity.pdbx_description
1 polymer ?
#
loop_
_entity_poly.entity_id
_entity_poly.type
_entity_poly.pdbx_seq_one_letter_code
_entity_poly.pdbx_strand_id
1 'polypeptide(L)'
;GTLTDKFCALLKEIFMKFDLDKDGLLSREEVRNYFSTLNGEYLMDFSLNIALLKTCGHTNGFYLNDFYKYYVDQTREDVDETYLDLKK
;
A
#
# COMPACT_ATOMS: atom_id res chain seq x y z
N GLY A 1 -18.99 -12.29 -5.58
CA GLY A 1 -18.74 -11.80 -4.20
C GLY A 1 -17.93 -10.53 -4.31
N THR A 2 -18.48 -9.39 -3.91
CA THR A 2 -18.30 -8.77 -2.57
C THR A 2 -16.98 -8.01 -2.47
N LEU A 3 -17.03 -6.69 -2.70
CA LEU A 3 -16.02 -5.64 -2.46
C LEU A 3 -14.61 -5.81 -3.04
N THR A 4 -13.97 -6.96 -2.84
CA THR A 4 -12.57 -7.26 -3.15
C THR A 4 -12.26 -7.15 -4.65
N ASP A 5 -13.19 -7.53 -5.53
CA ASP A 5 -12.95 -7.50 -6.98
C ASP A 5 -12.82 -6.07 -7.54
N LYS A 6 -13.72 -5.18 -7.09
CA LYS A 6 -13.67 -3.75 -7.43
C LYS A 6 -12.46 -3.06 -6.78
N PHE A 7 -12.14 -3.43 -5.54
CA PHE A 7 -10.97 -2.91 -4.83
C PHE A 7 -9.66 -3.35 -5.52
N CYS A 8 -9.60 -4.59 -5.99
CA CYS A 8 -8.47 -5.10 -6.76
C CYS A 8 -8.29 -4.33 -8.07
N ALA A 9 -9.37 -4.08 -8.82
CA ALA A 9 -9.31 -3.29 -10.04
C ALA A 9 -8.79 -1.86 -9.78
N LEU A 10 -9.28 -1.21 -8.73
CA LEU A 10 -8.91 0.17 -8.40
C LEU A 10 -7.46 0.27 -7.90
N LEU A 11 -7.02 -0.66 -7.06
CA LEU A 11 -5.61 -0.78 -6.63
C LEU A 11 -4.69 -1.08 -7.81
N LYS A 12 -5.13 -1.89 -8.78
CA LYS A 12 -4.37 -2.14 -10.00
C LYS A 12 -4.24 -0.89 -10.87
N GLU A 13 -5.30 -0.11 -11.02
CA GLU A 13 -5.25 1.15 -11.76
C GLU A 13 -4.33 2.17 -11.08
N ILE A 14 -4.40 2.27 -9.75
CA ILE A 14 -3.48 3.09 -8.97
C ILE A 14 -2.05 2.58 -9.18
N PHE A 15 -1.81 1.29 -8.99
CA PHE A 15 -0.49 0.70 -9.18
C PHE A 15 0.08 1.02 -10.56
N MET A 16 -0.69 0.78 -11.63
CA MET A 16 -0.28 1.09 -13.01
C MET A 16 -0.06 2.57 -13.29
N LYS A 17 -0.65 3.46 -12.49
CA LYS A 17 -0.45 4.91 -12.62
C LYS A 17 0.89 5.35 -12.04
N PHE A 18 1.37 4.64 -11.02
CA PHE A 18 2.62 4.95 -10.32
C PHE A 18 3.79 4.08 -10.78
N ASP A 19 3.53 2.91 -11.34
CA ASP A 19 4.46 2.05 -12.07
C ASP A 19 4.73 2.66 -13.46
N LEU A 20 5.70 3.58 -13.48
CA LEU A 20 6.07 4.39 -14.64
C LEU A 20 6.78 3.55 -15.70
N ASP A 21 7.61 2.59 -15.26
CA ASP A 21 8.36 1.72 -16.15
C ASP A 21 7.59 0.44 -16.56
N LYS A 22 6.49 0.13 -15.87
CA LYS A 22 5.55 -0.95 -16.18
C LYS A 22 6.18 -2.34 -16.07
N ASP A 23 7.17 -2.49 -15.19
CA ASP A 23 7.75 -3.79 -14.85
C ASP A 23 6.87 -4.61 -13.90
N GLY A 24 5.80 -4.02 -13.35
CA GLY A 24 4.92 -4.67 -12.39
C GLY A 24 5.46 -4.64 -10.95
N LEU A 25 6.47 -3.83 -10.67
CA LEU A 25 7.10 -3.61 -9.38
C LEU A 25 7.22 -2.10 -9.14
N LEU A 26 6.47 -1.59 -8.16
CA LEU A 26 6.69 -0.22 -7.71
C LEU A 26 8.05 -0.14 -7.02
N SER A 27 9.01 0.44 -7.73
CA SER A 27 10.36 0.69 -7.24
C SER A 27 10.33 1.67 -6.07
N ARG A 28 11.38 1.68 -5.24
CA ARG A 28 11.47 2.60 -4.08
C ARG A 28 11.20 4.07 -4.44
N GLU A 29 11.68 4.52 -5.59
CA GLU A 29 11.46 5.88 -6.07
C GLU A 29 9.98 6.13 -6.42
N GLU A 30 9.31 5.16 -7.03
CA GLU A 30 7.90 5.25 -7.39
C GLU A 30 7.00 5.19 -6.16
N VAL A 31 7.32 4.31 -5.20
CA VAL A 31 6.63 4.26 -3.90
C VAL A 31 6.82 5.56 -3.14
N ARG A 32 8.03 6.15 -3.17
CA ARG A 32 8.27 7.46 -2.58
C ARG A 32 7.42 8.54 -3.23
N ASN A 33 7.35 8.54 -4.56
CA ASN A 33 6.57 9.49 -5.32
C ASN A 33 5.07 9.32 -5.07
N TYR A 34 4.62 8.06 -4.90
CA TYR A 34 3.27 7.69 -4.48
C TYR A 34 2.89 8.31 -3.14
N PHE A 35 3.68 8.06 -2.09
CA PHE A 35 3.44 8.62 -0.77
C PHE A 35 3.51 10.15 -0.77
N SER A 36 4.45 10.73 -1.53
CA SER A 36 4.54 12.18 -1.70
C SER A 36 3.32 12.76 -2.41
N THR A 37 2.70 12.03 -3.34
CA THR A 37 1.53 12.49 -4.09
C THR A 37 0.25 12.34 -3.28
N LEU A 38 0.13 11.29 -2.46
CA LEU A 38 -1.09 10.99 -1.70
C LEU A 38 -1.13 11.65 -0.33
N ASN A 39 -0.06 11.54 0.44
CA ASN A 39 -0.01 12.15 1.78
C ASN A 39 0.47 13.61 1.73
N GLY A 40 0.99 14.06 0.58
CA GLY A 40 1.64 15.37 0.48
C GLY A 40 2.94 15.46 1.29
N GLU A 41 3.41 14.34 1.84
CA GLU A 41 4.59 14.27 2.70
C GLU A 41 5.71 13.50 2.03
N TYR A 42 6.91 14.08 2.10
CA TYR A 42 8.12 13.42 1.63
C TYR A 42 8.58 12.40 2.66
N LEU A 43 8.32 11.11 2.39
CA LEU A 43 8.87 10.06 3.22
C LEU A 43 10.40 10.00 3.07
N MET A 44 11.09 10.07 4.20
CA MET A 44 12.51 9.75 4.27
C MET A 44 12.71 8.26 4.00
N ASP A 45 13.87 7.91 3.43
CA ASP A 45 14.22 6.54 3.08
C ASP A 45 14.09 5.57 4.28
N PHE A 46 14.35 6.04 5.50
CA PHE A 46 14.13 5.25 6.72
C PHE A 46 12.66 4.87 6.91
N SER A 47 11.74 5.84 6.86
CA SER A 47 10.29 5.58 7.02
C SER A 47 9.75 4.70 5.90
N LEU A 48 10.21 4.93 4.67
CA LEU A 48 9.88 4.10 3.51
C LEU A 48 10.35 2.65 3.71
N ASN A 49 11.59 2.46 4.17
CA ASN A 49 12.14 1.14 4.46
C ASN A 49 11.35 0.43 5.57
N ILE A 50 10.94 1.14 6.61
CA ILE A 50 10.11 0.56 7.68
C ILE A 50 8.75 0.11 7.15
N ALA A 51 8.10 0.93 6.30
CA ALA A 51 6.83 0.56 5.68
C ALA A 51 7.00 -0.69 4.79
N LEU A 52 8.00 -0.69 3.90
CA LEU A 52 8.29 -1.81 3.01
C LEU A 52 8.65 -3.10 3.78
N LEU A 53 9.47 -3.01 4.83
CA LEU A 53 9.84 -4.15 5.66
C LEU A 53 8.65 -4.72 6.42
N LYS A 54 7.81 -3.86 7.00
CA LYS A 54 6.62 -4.31 7.74
C LYS A 54 5.64 -5.06 6.85
N THR A 55 5.54 -4.67 5.58
CA THR A 55 4.53 -5.20 4.67
C THR A 55 5.03 -6.37 3.84
N CYS A 56 6.21 -6.26 3.24
CA CYS A 56 6.74 -7.23 2.28
C CYS A 56 7.92 -8.04 2.84
N GLY A 57 8.48 -7.64 3.98
CA GLY A 57 9.71 -8.22 4.51
C GLY A 57 10.98 -7.85 3.73
N HIS A 58 10.89 -6.95 2.75
CA HIS A 58 12.02 -6.48 1.94
C HIS A 58 11.88 -5.01 1.59
N THR A 59 13.00 -4.35 1.25
CA THR A 59 13.05 -2.92 0.90
C THR A 59 13.15 -2.66 -0.61
N ASN A 60 13.01 -3.68 -1.45
CA ASN A 60 13.23 -3.51 -2.90
C ASN A 60 12.10 -2.76 -3.61
N GLY A 61 10.88 -2.81 -3.09
CA GLY A 61 9.70 -2.18 -3.71
C GLY A 61 8.40 -2.87 -3.30
N PHE A 62 7.30 -2.52 -3.97
CA PHE A 62 6.00 -3.16 -3.82
C PHE A 62 5.65 -3.91 -5.10
N TYR A 63 5.52 -5.23 -5.03
CA TYR A 63 4.79 -5.94 -6.07
C TYR A 63 3.30 -5.67 -5.92
N LEU A 64 2.56 -5.74 -7.03
CA LEU A 64 1.11 -5.59 -7.02
C LEU A 64 0.43 -6.49 -5.95
N ASN A 65 0.96 -7.71 -5.75
CA ASN A 65 0.46 -8.63 -4.74
C ASN A 65 0.68 -8.16 -3.30
N ASP A 66 1.83 -7.56 -3.01
CA ASP A 66 2.13 -7.00 -1.68
C ASP A 66 1.33 -5.74 -1.42
N PHE A 67 1.05 -4.96 -2.47
CA PHE A 67 0.18 -3.80 -2.42
C PHE A 67 -1.26 -4.18 -2.05
N TYR A 68 -1.78 -5.28 -2.57
CA TYR A 68 -3.08 -5.82 -2.14
C TYR A 68 -3.05 -6.25 -0.68
N LYS A 69 -2.01 -6.96 -0.23
CA LYS A 69 -1.88 -7.37 1.17
C LYS A 69 -1.85 -6.16 2.09
N TYR A 70 -1.04 -5.16 1.76
CA TYR A 70 -0.96 -3.92 2.53
C TYR A 70 -2.32 -3.28 2.77
N TYR A 71 -3.09 -3.10 1.69
CA TYR A 71 -4.40 -2.46 1.77
C TYR A 71 -5.44 -3.33 2.45
N VAL A 72 -5.37 -4.65 2.28
CA VAL A 72 -6.25 -5.59 3.00
C VAL A 72 -5.94 -5.62 4.49
N ASP A 73 -4.67 -5.56 4.88
CA ASP A 73 -4.25 -5.46 6.28
C ASP A 73 -4.67 -4.10 6.88
N GLN A 74 -4.42 -2.98 6.19
CA GLN A 74 -4.87 -1.66 6.67
C GLN A 74 -6.39 -1.55 6.78
N THR A 75 -7.16 -2.08 5.81
CA THR A 75 -8.63 -2.07 5.88
C THR A 75 -9.19 -3.06 6.91
N ARG A 76 -8.39 -4.03 7.36
CA ARG A 76 -8.73 -4.92 8.49
C ARG A 76 -8.51 -4.24 9.83
N GLU A 77 -7.43 -3.48 9.97
CA GLU A 77 -7.12 -2.74 11.20
C GLU A 77 -8.21 -1.70 11.53
N ASP A 78 -8.82 -1.07 10.51
CA ASP A 78 -9.93 -0.11 10.70
C ASP A 78 -11.23 -0.76 11.25
N VAL A 79 -11.51 -2.03 10.90
CA VAL A 79 -12.71 -2.76 11.36
C VAL A 79 -12.53 -3.34 12.77
N ASP A 80 -11.36 -3.87 13.10
CA ASP A 80 -11.08 -4.45 14.41
C ASP A 80 -10.89 -3.39 15.50
N GLU A 81 -10.24 -2.25 15.21
CA GLU A 81 -10.16 -1.13 16.18
C GLU A 81 -11.56 -0.55 16.46
N THR A 82 -12.38 -0.35 15.43
CA THR A 82 -13.75 0.16 15.61
C THR A 82 -14.62 -0.80 16.46
N TYR A 83 -14.45 -2.12 16.30
CA TYR A 83 -15.16 -3.12 17.11
C TYR A 83 -14.69 -3.18 18.57
N LEU A 84 -13.39 -2.94 18.81
CA LEU A 84 -12.81 -2.91 20.16
C LEU A 84 -13.16 -1.61 20.90
N ASP A 85 -13.22 -0.47 20.24
CA ASP A 85 -13.65 0.81 20.83
C ASP A 85 -15.16 0.82 21.18
N LEU A 86 -16.01 0.17 20.37
CA LEU A 86 -17.45 0.04 20.63
C LEU A 86 -17.83 -0.90 21.78
N LYS A 87 -16.87 -1.65 22.32
CA LYS A 87 -17.06 -2.60 23.44
C LYS A 87 -16.59 -2.07 24.80
N LYS A 88 -16.16 -0.81 24.88
CA LYS A 88 -15.79 -0.15 26.15
C LYS A 88 -16.96 0.60 26.78
#